data_AF-A0A0F5HJM6-F1
#
_entry.id   AF-A0A0F5HJM6-F1
#
_cell.length_a   1.000
_cell.length_b   1.000
_cell.length_c   1.000
_cell.angle_alpha   90.00
_cell.angle_beta   90.00
_cell.angle_gamma   90.00
#
_symmetry.space_group_name_H-M   'P 1'
#
loop_
_entity.id
_entity.type
_entity.pdbx_description
1 polymer ?
#
loop_
_entity_poly.entity_id
_entity_poly.type
_entity_poly.pdbx_seq_one_letter_code
_entity_poly.pdbx_strand_id
1 'polypeptide(L)'
;MIVKGSEARLSSGALAGSILKMNEGLKNLIQFTGDTIEHLWRVTSLNQAVTLGIDDVKGSIKIGKDADIVIIDDACNVETTIKNGKYHAFK
;
A
#
# COMPACT_ATOMS: atom_id res chain seq x y z
N MET A 1 -23.10 2.90 8.19
CA MET A 1 -22.06 1.85 8.11
C MET A 1 -21.69 1.47 9.53
N ILE A 2 -21.63 0.19 9.84
CA ILE A 2 -21.28 -0.36 11.16
C ILE A 2 -19.96 -1.10 10.99
N VAL A 3 -18.96 -0.78 11.81
CA VAL A 3 -17.67 -1.48 11.82
C VAL A 3 -17.65 -2.44 13.01
N LYS A 4 -17.40 -3.72 12.76
CA LYS A 4 -17.22 -4.75 13.80
C LYS A 4 -16.02 -5.61 13.43
N GLY A 5 -15.03 -5.68 14.32
CA GLY A 5 -13.79 -6.41 14.05
C GLY A 5 -13.09 -5.89 12.79
N SER A 6 -12.87 -6.78 11.82
CA SER A 6 -12.18 -6.49 10.56
C SER A 6 -13.10 -6.10 9.40
N GLU A 7 -14.40 -5.88 9.65
CA GLU A 7 -15.39 -5.70 8.58
C GLU A 7 -16.23 -4.43 8.76
N ALA A 8 -16.46 -3.74 7.65
CA ALA A 8 -17.45 -2.68 7.54
C ALA A 8 -18.69 -3.21 6.83
N ARG A 9 -19.87 -3.03 7.42
CA ARG A 9 -21.15 -3.49 6.86
C ARG A 9 -22.21 -2.38 6.83
N LEU A 10 -23.13 -2.46 5.88
CA LEU A 10 -24.35 -1.66 5.86
C LEU A 10 -25.33 -2.16 6.94
N SER A 11 -26.36 -1.38 7.25
CA SER A 11 -27.45 -1.82 8.14
C SER A 11 -28.17 -3.06 7.62
N SER A 12 -28.14 -3.29 6.30
CA SER A 12 -28.64 -4.51 5.66
C SER A 12 -27.75 -5.74 5.85
N GLY A 13 -26.55 -5.59 6.41
CA GLY A 13 -25.57 -6.67 6.59
C GLY A 13 -24.59 -6.88 5.42
N ALA A 14 -24.81 -6.26 4.27
CA ALA A 14 -23.89 -6.29 3.13
C ALA A 14 -22.54 -5.64 3.45
N LEU A 15 -21.44 -6.13 2.86
CA LEU A 15 -20.12 -5.51 2.99
C LEU A 15 -20.12 -4.10 2.40
N ALA A 16 -19.49 -3.17 3.12
CA ALA A 16 -19.42 -1.76 2.77
C ALA A 16 -17.95 -1.33 2.64
N GLY A 17 -17.29 -1.82 1.60
CA GLY A 17 -15.87 -1.58 1.37
C GLY A 17 -14.95 -2.43 2.27
N SER A 18 -13.70 -2.00 2.38
CA SER A 18 -12.67 -2.66 3.17
C SER A 18 -12.03 -1.67 4.14
N ILE A 19 -11.61 -2.17 5.30
CA ILE A 19 -10.78 -1.43 6.25
C ILE A 19 -9.30 -1.87 6.21
N LEU A 20 -8.94 -2.67 5.20
CA LEU A 20 -7.59 -3.20 5.00
C LEU A 20 -6.61 -2.07 4.69
N LYS A 21 -5.51 -2.02 5.45
CA LYS A 21 -4.39 -1.12 5.16
C LYS A 21 -3.55 -1.68 4.02
N MET A 22 -2.93 -0.79 3.24
CA MET A 22 -2.17 -1.20 2.05
C MET A 22 -0.98 -2.12 2.38
N ASN A 23 -0.26 -1.84 3.46
CA ASN A 23 0.88 -2.65 3.91
C ASN A 23 0.44 -4.06 4.35
N GLU A 24 -0.71 -4.18 5.03
CA GLU A 24 -1.31 -5.47 5.36
C GLU A 24 -1.78 -6.20 4.11
N GLY A 25 -2.26 -5.47 3.09
CA GLY A 25 -2.56 -6.04 1.77
C GLY A 25 -1.33 -6.68 1.11
N LEU A 26 -0.18 -5.99 1.13
CA LEU A 26 1.09 -6.55 0.64
C LEU A 26 1.50 -7.79 1.43
N LYS A 27 1.42 -7.72 2.75
CA LYS A 27 1.72 -8.84 3.66
C LYS A 27 0.86 -10.06 3.37
N ASN A 28 -0.44 -9.86 3.21
CA ASN A 28 -1.38 -10.93 2.84
C ASN A 28 -1.04 -11.54 1.49
N LEU A 29 -0.64 -10.71 0.51
CA LEU A 29 -0.25 -11.19 -0.82
C LEU A 29 1.00 -12.07 -0.75
N ILE A 30 2.05 -11.61 -0.06
CA ILE A 30 3.29 -12.38 0.19
C ILE A 30 2.96 -13.73 0.84
N GLN A 31 2.16 -13.72 1.91
CA GLN A 31 1.80 -14.96 2.63
C GLN A 31 0.96 -15.92 1.78
N PHE A 32 0.07 -15.39 0.94
CA PHE A 32 -0.82 -16.19 0.12
C PHE A 32 -0.11 -16.80 -1.09
N THR A 33 0.77 -16.05 -1.75
CA THR A 33 1.45 -16.50 -2.97
C THR A 33 2.80 -17.15 -2.72
N GLY A 34 3.44 -16.87 -1.58
CA GLY A 34 4.83 -17.26 -1.30
C GLY A 34 5.87 -16.47 -2.11
N ASP A 35 5.44 -15.39 -2.78
CA ASP A 35 6.30 -14.56 -3.61
C ASP A 35 7.01 -13.46 -2.79
N THR A 36 8.06 -12.86 -3.33
CA THR A 36 8.92 -11.94 -2.58
C THR A 36 8.51 -10.48 -2.75
N ILE A 37 8.96 -9.63 -1.83
CA ILE A 37 8.70 -8.19 -1.90
C ILE A 37 9.31 -7.55 -3.16
N GLU A 38 10.47 -8.04 -3.62
CA GLU A 38 11.17 -7.57 -4.82
C GLU A 38 10.34 -7.76 -6.09
N HIS A 39 9.41 -8.70 -6.08
CA HIS A 39 8.46 -8.89 -7.17
C HIS A 39 7.13 -8.16 -6.89
N LEU A 40 6.59 -8.30 -5.68
CA LEU A 40 5.24 -7.84 -5.34
C LEU A 40 5.11 -6.33 -5.10
N TRP A 41 6.19 -5.58 -4.87
CA TRP A 41 6.12 -4.11 -4.69
C TRP A 41 5.45 -3.39 -5.87
N ARG A 42 5.53 -3.96 -7.08
CA ARG A 42 4.88 -3.40 -8.28
C ARG A 42 3.37 -3.44 -8.20
N VAL A 43 2.82 -4.47 -7.54
CA VAL A 43 1.38 -4.67 -7.35
C VAL A 43 0.79 -3.60 -6.42
N THR A 44 1.61 -2.96 -5.60
CA THR A 44 1.18 -1.93 -4.65
C THR A 44 1.64 -0.52 -5.03
N SER A 45 2.29 -0.35 -6.19
CA SER A 45 2.87 0.93 -6.60
C SER A 45 2.91 1.11 -8.13
N LEU A 46 3.84 0.43 -8.81
CA LEU A 46 4.12 0.67 -10.23
C LEU A 46 2.92 0.38 -11.14
N ASN A 47 2.21 -0.72 -10.90
CA ASN A 47 1.13 -1.16 -11.79
C ASN A 47 -0.01 -0.12 -11.83
N GLN A 48 -0.33 0.47 -10.69
CA GLN A 48 -1.33 1.54 -10.58
C GLN A 48 -0.84 2.81 -11.27
N ALA A 49 0.44 3.19 -11.09
CA ALA A 49 1.00 4.36 -11.74
C ALA A 49 0.94 4.23 -13.28
N VAL A 50 1.28 3.06 -13.83
CA VAL A 50 1.18 2.77 -15.27
C VAL A 50 -0.28 2.83 -15.72
N THR A 51 -1.20 2.22 -14.97
CA THR A 51 -2.63 2.19 -15.31
C THR A 51 -3.23 3.59 -15.36
N LEU A 52 -2.77 4.50 -14.49
CA LEU A 52 -3.21 5.89 -14.43
C LEU A 52 -2.43 6.83 -15.35
N GLY A 53 -1.38 6.35 -16.04
CA GLY A 53 -0.52 7.16 -16.89
C GLY A 53 0.31 8.20 -16.14
N ILE A 54 0.74 7.88 -14.92
CA ILE A 54 1.55 8.75 -14.03
C ILE A 54 2.87 8.09 -13.63
N ASP A 55 3.28 7.03 -14.32
CA ASP A 55 4.54 6.32 -14.06
C ASP A 55 5.78 7.08 -14.55
N ASP A 56 5.62 8.24 -15.18
CA ASP A 56 6.70 9.19 -15.42
C ASP A 56 7.12 9.92 -14.13
N VAL A 57 6.18 10.18 -13.22
CA VAL A 57 6.40 10.92 -11.96
C VAL A 57 6.27 10.07 -10.69
N LYS A 58 5.58 8.92 -10.71
CA LYS A 58 5.30 8.08 -9.53
C LYS A 58 5.55 6.59 -9.77
N GLY A 59 5.31 5.80 -8.73
CA GLY A 59 5.21 4.34 -8.82
C GLY A 59 6.54 3.59 -8.83
N SER A 60 7.70 4.25 -8.82
CA SER A 60 9.01 3.60 -8.67
C SER A 60 10.06 4.57 -8.14
N ILE A 61 11.14 4.04 -7.57
CA ILE A 61 12.29 4.85 -7.16
C ILE A 61 13.21 5.05 -8.38
N LYS A 62 13.18 6.25 -8.96
CA LYS A 62 14.04 6.63 -10.10
C LYS A 62 14.30 8.13 -10.07
N ILE A 63 15.47 8.56 -10.55
CA ILE A 63 15.81 9.97 -10.71
C ILE A 63 14.75 10.69 -11.55
N GLY A 64 14.31 11.86 -11.09
CA GLY A 64 13.30 12.69 -11.75
C GLY A 64 11.86 12.45 -11.28
N LYS A 65 11.61 11.40 -10.49
CA LYS A 65 10.29 11.11 -9.90
C LYS A 65 10.10 11.78 -8.54
N ASP A 66 8.83 11.89 -8.13
CA ASP A 66 8.50 12.35 -6.79
C ASP A 66 9.08 11.40 -5.75
N ALA A 67 9.67 11.97 -4.70
CA ALA A 67 10.16 11.22 -3.54
C ALA A 67 8.97 10.82 -2.63
N ASP A 68 8.09 9.98 -3.18
CA ASP A 68 7.01 9.26 -2.49
C ASP A 68 7.50 7.85 -2.17
N ILE A 69 7.96 7.64 -0.93
CA ILE A 69 8.66 6.44 -0.49
C ILE A 69 8.05 5.95 0.83
N VAL A 70 7.92 4.65 0.99
CA VAL A 70 7.52 4.01 2.25
C VAL A 70 8.68 3.13 2.69
N ILE A 71 9.10 3.26 3.95
CA ILE A 71 10.09 2.37 4.57
C ILE A 71 9.33 1.40 5.46
N ILE A 72 9.56 0.11 5.26
CA ILE A 72 8.92 -0.97 6.00
C ILE A 72 9.97 -1.96 6.52
N ASP A 73 9.62 -2.68 7.58
CA ASP A 73 10.41 -3.82 8.07
C ASP A 73 10.09 -5.11 7.30
N ASP A 74 10.81 -6.20 7.62
CA ASP A 74 10.61 -7.53 7.02
C ASP A 74 9.20 -8.11 7.26
N ALA A 75 8.48 -7.61 8.26
CA ALA A 75 7.11 -8.01 8.57
C ALA A 75 6.05 -7.12 7.88
N CYS A 76 6.49 -6.24 6.97
CA CYS A 76 5.68 -5.24 6.27
C CYS A 76 5.03 -4.19 7.18
N ASN A 77 5.57 -3.96 8.38
CA ASN A 77 5.15 -2.84 9.22
C ASN A 77 5.76 -1.55 8.68
N VAL A 78 4.99 -0.47 8.64
CA VAL A 78 5.48 0.83 8.18
C VAL A 78 6.26 1.52 9.28
N GLU A 79 7.55 1.76 9.05
CA GLU A 79 8.39 2.54 9.96
C GLU A 79 8.20 4.05 9.73
N THR A 80 8.15 4.45 8.46
CA THR A 80 8.04 5.87 8.07
C THR A 80 7.61 6.02 6.62
N THR A 81 7.17 7.22 6.26
CA THR A 81 6.92 7.62 4.87
C THR A 81 7.67 8.89 4.53
N ILE A 82 8.01 9.04 3.26
CA ILE A 82 8.47 10.28 2.65
C ILE A 82 7.45 10.63 1.59
N LYS A 83 6.90 11.84 1.65
CA LYS A 83 5.92 12.34 0.68
C LYS A 83 6.46 13.60 0.03
N ASN A 84 6.63 13.58 -1.29
CA ASN A 84 7.27 14.67 -2.05
C ASN A 84 8.58 15.16 -1.36
N GLY A 85 9.39 14.23 -0.87
CA GLY A 85 10.66 14.53 -0.20
C GLY A 85 10.56 14.96 1.27
N LYS A 86 9.35 15.08 1.82
CA LYS A 86 9.15 15.39 3.25
C LYS A 86 9.02 14.12 4.08
N TYR A 87 9.86 13.97 5.09
CA TYR A 87 9.82 12.84 6.03
C TYR A 87 8.64 12.92 7.00
N HIS A 88 7.99 11.79 7.25
CA HIS A 88 6.84 11.62 8.15
C HIS A 88 6.99 10.34 8.99
N ALA A 89 7.39 10.51 10.25
CA ALA A 89 7.38 9.41 11.23
C ALA A 89 5.96 9.18 11.78
N PHE A 90 5.60 7.92 11.97
CA PHE A 90 4.41 7.51 12.70
C PHE A 90 4.83 7.16 14.13
N LYS A 91 4.21 7.82 15.12
CA LYS A 91 4.34 7.47 16.54
C LYS A 91 3.31 6.41 16.91
#